data_AF-A0A9D6ARC7-F1
#
_entry.id   AF-A0A9D6ARC7-F1
#
_cell.length_a   1.000
_cell.length_b   1.000
_cell.length_c   1.000
_cell.angle_alpha   90.00
_cell.angle_beta   90.00
_cell.angle_gamma   90.00
#
_symmetry.space_group_name_H-M   'P 1'
#
loop_
_entity.id
_entity.type
_entity.pdbx_description
1 polymer ?
#
loop_
_entity_poly.entity_id
_entity_poly.type
_entity_poly.pdbx_seq_one_letter_code
_entity_poly.pdbx_strand_id
1 'polypeptide(L)'
;MTSSLCGTAVRTPGERLEAAWRHLSERFACFCILERFDESLLMLARTVGLREIFYERRNVRAVNVDRMVTQAEVDVIVEHNRLDARLYEMATAEFDRRVRALGPGFGADVRLFAKVNDRFQHVAEMVNQRAGVEQGAILNAK
;
A
#
# COMPACT_ATOMS: atom_id res chain seq x y z
N MET A 1 -8.56 -9.28 -0.36
CA MET A 1 -8.80 -7.85 -0.65
C MET A 1 -10.23 -7.58 -1.07
N THR A 2 -10.70 -8.20 -2.14
CA THR A 2 -12.05 -8.13 -2.73
C THR A 2 -13.14 -8.31 -1.68
N SER A 3 -13.05 -9.34 -0.84
CA SER A 3 -14.04 -9.60 0.22
C SER A 3 -14.14 -8.47 1.25
N SER A 4 -13.04 -7.79 1.55
CA SER A 4 -13.02 -6.65 2.48
C SER A 4 -13.60 -5.38 1.86
N LEU A 5 -13.46 -5.24 0.54
CA LEU A 5 -13.86 -4.03 -0.19
C LEU A 5 -15.26 -4.13 -0.79
N CYS A 6 -15.85 -5.32 -0.95
CA CYS A 6 -17.18 -5.47 -1.55
C CYS A 6 -18.37 -5.16 -0.61
N GLY A 7 -18.12 -5.07 0.70
CA GLY A 7 -19.17 -4.94 1.72
C GLY A 7 -19.91 -6.26 2.01
N THR A 8 -20.94 -6.21 2.87
CA THR A 8 -21.59 -7.40 3.45
C THR A 8 -22.78 -7.96 2.66
N ALA A 9 -23.28 -7.22 1.66
CA ALA A 9 -24.51 -7.58 0.95
C ALA A 9 -24.29 -8.53 -0.26
N VAL A 10 -23.04 -8.85 -0.60
CA VAL A 10 -22.69 -9.43 -1.90
C VAL A 10 -22.32 -10.91 -1.80
N ARG A 11 -22.92 -11.76 -2.66
CA ARG A 11 -22.88 -13.22 -2.47
C ARG A 11 -22.05 -13.97 -3.52
N THR A 12 -22.04 -13.54 -4.77
CA THR A 12 -21.29 -14.24 -5.83
C THR A 12 -19.89 -13.66 -6.06
N PRO A 13 -18.93 -14.46 -6.59
CA PRO A 13 -17.59 -13.96 -6.94
C PRO A 13 -17.58 -12.75 -7.87
N GLY A 14 -18.43 -12.75 -8.91
CA GLY A 14 -18.51 -11.67 -9.89
C GLY A 14 -19.02 -10.37 -9.28
N GLU A 15 -20.13 -10.44 -8.55
CA GLU A 15 -20.68 -9.28 -7.86
C GLU A 15 -19.69 -8.73 -6.82
N ARG A 16 -18.93 -9.60 -6.12
CA ARG A 16 -17.92 -9.14 -5.15
C ARG A 16 -16.83 -8.32 -5.82
N LEU A 17 -16.32 -8.79 -6.95
CA LEU A 17 -15.31 -8.06 -7.73
C LEU A 17 -15.86 -6.70 -8.20
N GLU A 18 -17.07 -6.69 -8.77
CA GLU A 18 -17.71 -5.47 -9.26
C GLU A 18 -17.97 -4.47 -8.13
N ALA A 19 -18.52 -4.91 -7.00
CA ALA A 19 -18.78 -4.05 -5.86
C ALA A 19 -17.50 -3.47 -5.26
N ALA A 20 -16.46 -4.31 -5.09
CA ALA A 20 -15.16 -3.86 -4.60
C ALA A 20 -14.52 -2.82 -5.55
N TRP A 21 -14.60 -3.07 -6.87
CA TRP A 21 -14.11 -2.14 -7.87
C TRP A 21 -14.86 -0.82 -7.84
N ARG A 22 -16.19 -0.85 -7.79
CA ARG A 22 -17.03 0.36 -7.70
C ARG A 22 -16.66 1.18 -6.48
N HIS A 23 -16.44 0.55 -5.32
CA HIS A 23 -16.01 1.27 -4.14
C HIS A 23 -14.64 1.93 -4.34
N LEU A 24 -13.63 1.21 -4.85
CA LEU A 24 -12.30 1.75 -5.13
C LEU A 24 -12.33 2.91 -6.13
N SER A 25 -13.02 2.73 -7.24
CA SER A 25 -13.01 3.67 -8.36
C SER A 25 -13.90 4.90 -8.11
N GLU A 26 -15.03 4.76 -7.42
CA GLU A 26 -16.04 5.83 -7.33
C GLU A 26 -16.30 6.34 -5.91
N ARG A 27 -16.06 5.55 -4.86
CA ARG A 27 -16.45 5.90 -3.48
C ARG A 27 -15.28 6.32 -2.62
N PHE A 28 -14.13 5.67 -2.77
CA PHE A 28 -12.91 6.06 -2.06
C PHE A 28 -12.29 7.30 -2.70
N ALA A 29 -12.24 8.39 -1.94
CA ALA A 29 -11.54 9.61 -2.34
C ALA A 29 -10.08 9.33 -2.75
N CYS A 30 -9.43 8.41 -2.03
CA CYS A 30 -8.07 7.96 -2.29
C CYS A 30 -7.92 6.50 -1.82
N PHE A 31 -7.05 5.73 -2.49
CA PHE A 31 -6.54 4.46 -2.00
C PHE A 31 -5.03 4.37 -2.27
N CYS A 32 -4.35 3.53 -1.52
CA CYS A 32 -2.89 3.43 -1.49
C CYS A 32 -2.45 2.02 -1.87
N ILE A 33 -1.25 1.88 -2.42
CA ILE A 33 -0.61 0.58 -2.65
C ILE A 33 0.77 0.55 -1.99
N LEU A 34 1.09 -0.59 -1.37
CA LEU A 34 2.26 -0.71 -0.50
C LEU A 34 3.57 -0.56 -1.28
N GLU A 35 3.61 -1.07 -2.50
CA GLU A 35 4.76 -1.03 -3.40
C GLU A 35 5.12 0.40 -3.83
N ARG A 36 4.18 1.34 -3.71
CA ARG A 36 4.33 2.76 -4.07
C ARG A 36 3.92 3.64 -2.88
N PHE A 37 4.48 3.34 -1.72
CA PHE A 37 4.10 3.98 -0.45
C PHE A 37 4.25 5.51 -0.46
N ASP A 38 5.39 6.03 -0.92
CA ASP A 38 5.65 7.48 -0.98
C ASP A 38 4.65 8.21 -1.90
N GLU A 39 4.39 7.66 -3.08
CA GLU A 39 3.41 8.20 -4.02
C GLU A 39 2.00 8.15 -3.42
N SER A 40 1.66 7.04 -2.76
CA SER A 40 0.38 6.87 -2.10
C SER A 40 0.16 7.92 -1.01
N LEU A 41 1.19 8.17 -0.19
CA LEU A 41 1.12 9.12 0.91
C LEU A 41 1.03 10.56 0.42
N LEU A 42 1.79 10.94 -0.60
CA LEU A 42 1.69 12.25 -1.22
C LEU A 42 0.35 12.47 -1.92
N MET A 43 -0.17 11.47 -2.62
CA MET A 43 -1.52 11.53 -3.22
C MET A 43 -2.59 11.72 -2.15
N LEU A 44 -2.53 10.94 -1.06
CA LEU A 44 -3.44 11.07 0.06
C LEU A 44 -3.36 12.48 0.67
N ALA A 45 -2.14 12.96 0.92
CA ALA A 45 -1.89 14.28 1.49
C ALA A 45 -2.54 15.40 0.67
N ARG A 46 -2.40 15.36 -0.65
CA ARG A 46 -3.04 16.32 -1.56
C ARG A 46 -4.55 16.18 -1.60
N THR A 47 -5.05 14.96 -1.51
CA THR A 47 -6.49 14.68 -1.60
C THR A 47 -7.24 15.17 -0.35
N VAL A 48 -6.67 14.99 0.83
CA VAL A 48 -7.34 15.30 2.11
C VAL A 48 -6.72 16.47 2.88
N GLY A 49 -5.66 17.09 2.37
CA GLY A 49 -5.02 18.27 2.96
C GLY A 49 -4.09 17.99 4.14
N LEU A 50 -3.44 16.81 4.20
CA LEU A 50 -2.46 16.51 5.25
C LEU A 50 -1.15 17.26 5.01
N ARG A 51 -0.55 17.77 6.09
CA ARG A 51 0.69 18.56 6.05
C ARG A 51 1.90 17.77 6.59
N GLU A 52 1.71 17.09 7.70
CA GLU A 52 2.76 16.30 8.36
C GLU A 52 2.67 14.85 7.90
N ILE A 53 3.45 14.51 6.87
CA ILE A 53 3.40 13.20 6.21
C ILE A 53 4.74 12.46 6.20
N PHE A 54 5.76 12.98 6.88
CA PHE A 54 6.98 12.21 7.12
C PHE A 54 6.67 11.06 8.08
N TYR A 55 7.27 9.90 7.82
CA TYR A 55 6.91 8.68 8.51
C TYR A 55 8.16 7.88 8.84
N GLU A 56 8.12 7.13 9.93
CA GLU A 56 9.15 6.14 10.25
C GLU A 56 8.87 4.83 9.52
N ARG A 57 9.88 4.25 8.88
CA ARG A 57 9.78 2.92 8.28
C ARG A 57 9.72 1.85 9.37
N ARG A 58 8.56 1.20 9.51
CA ARG A 58 8.34 0.04 10.38
C ARG A 58 7.75 -1.13 9.59
N ASN A 59 7.96 -2.33 10.08
CA ASN A 59 7.46 -3.58 9.48
C ASN A 59 7.93 -3.80 8.02
N VAL A 60 9.14 -3.33 7.70
CA VAL A 60 9.75 -3.58 6.39
C VAL A 60 10.17 -5.06 6.35
N ARG A 61 9.69 -5.79 5.33
CA ARG A 61 10.08 -7.20 5.16
C ARG A 61 11.59 -7.30 5.04
N ALA A 62 12.19 -8.22 5.79
CA ALA A 62 13.60 -8.55 5.61
C ALA A 62 13.83 -9.05 4.18
N VAL A 63 14.91 -8.59 3.55
CA VAL A 63 15.30 -8.99 2.18
C VAL A 63 15.58 -10.50 2.10
N ASN A 64 15.93 -11.11 3.23
CA ASN A 64 16.18 -12.54 3.34
C ASN A 64 14.90 -13.25 3.77
N VAL A 65 14.14 -13.75 2.80
CA VAL A 65 13.08 -14.71 3.06
C VAL A 65 13.74 -16.09 3.18
N ASP A 66 13.73 -16.68 4.37
CA ASP A 66 14.38 -17.98 4.66
C ASP A 66 13.89 -19.15 3.79
N ARG A 67 12.78 -18.96 3.06
CA ARG A 67 12.18 -19.97 2.20
C ARG A 67 11.69 -19.35 0.90
N MET A 68 12.21 -19.85 -0.22
CA MET A 68 11.61 -19.59 -1.53
C MET A 68 10.31 -20.37 -1.66
N VAL A 69 9.27 -19.69 -2.14
CA VAL A 69 7.97 -20.31 -2.46
C VAL A 69 8.14 -21.13 -3.73
N THR A 70 7.69 -22.38 -3.72
CA THR A 70 7.76 -23.27 -4.89
C THR A 70 6.71 -22.86 -5.94
N GLN A 71 6.92 -23.24 -7.21
CA GLN A 71 5.96 -22.91 -8.27
C GLN A 71 4.56 -23.49 -7.98
N ALA A 72 4.49 -24.73 -7.46
CA ALA A 72 3.22 -25.34 -7.09
C ALA A 72 2.48 -24.55 -6.00
N GLU A 73 3.20 -23.99 -5.03
CA GLU A 73 2.60 -23.11 -4.02
C GLU A 73 2.15 -21.78 -4.61
N VAL A 74 2.93 -21.20 -5.53
CA VAL A 74 2.52 -19.99 -6.27
C VAL A 74 1.21 -20.23 -7.02
N ASP A 75 1.09 -21.36 -7.71
CA ASP A 75 -0.11 -21.69 -8.48
C ASP A 75 -1.35 -21.79 -7.56
N VAL A 76 -1.21 -22.45 -6.41
CA VAL A 76 -2.27 -22.53 -5.39
C VAL A 76 -2.64 -21.14 -4.86
N ILE A 77 -1.65 -20.30 -4.55
CA ILE A 77 -1.87 -18.93 -4.06
C ILE A 77 -2.63 -18.12 -5.11
N VAL A 78 -2.22 -18.19 -6.38
CA VAL A 78 -2.86 -17.47 -7.49
C VAL A 78 -4.30 -17.94 -7.67
N GLU A 79 -4.55 -19.25 -7.64
CA GLU A 79 -5.90 -19.79 -7.76
C GLU A 79 -6.83 -19.26 -6.66
N HIS A 80 -6.39 -19.31 -5.41
CA HIS A 80 -7.18 -18.85 -4.26
C HIS A 80 -7.38 -17.33 -4.25
N ASN A 81 -6.43 -16.58 -4.80
CA ASN A 81 -6.46 -15.11 -4.82
C ASN A 81 -6.85 -14.54 -6.19
N ARG A 82 -7.40 -15.33 -7.11
CA ARG A 82 -7.71 -14.89 -8.49
C ARG A 82 -8.53 -13.60 -8.56
N LEU A 83 -9.51 -13.42 -7.65
CA LEU A 83 -10.33 -12.22 -7.60
C LEU A 83 -9.52 -11.02 -7.08
N ASP A 84 -8.69 -11.25 -6.07
CA ASP A 84 -7.82 -10.23 -5.49
C ASP A 84 -6.75 -9.79 -6.49
N ALA A 85 -6.15 -10.72 -7.22
CA ALA A 85 -5.20 -10.44 -8.29
C ALA A 85 -5.86 -9.58 -9.38
N ARG A 86 -7.07 -9.95 -9.80
CA ARG A 86 -7.82 -9.16 -10.80
C ARG A 86 -8.19 -7.77 -10.29
N LEU A 87 -8.65 -7.66 -9.06
CA LEU A 87 -8.98 -6.37 -8.45
C LEU A 87 -7.72 -5.50 -8.30
N TYR A 88 -6.60 -6.08 -7.90
CA TYR A 88 -5.33 -5.38 -7.75
C TYR A 88 -4.81 -4.86 -9.10
N GLU A 89 -4.90 -5.64 -10.17
CA GLU A 89 -4.56 -5.19 -11.53
C GLU A 89 -5.38 -3.95 -11.93
N MET A 90 -6.70 -3.99 -11.70
CA MET A 90 -7.59 -2.86 -11.98
C MET A 90 -7.26 -1.65 -11.09
N ALA A 91 -6.97 -1.88 -9.81
CA ALA A 91 -6.61 -0.85 -8.85
C ALA A 91 -5.27 -0.18 -9.21
N THR A 92 -4.27 -0.93 -9.66
CA THR A 92 -2.98 -0.38 -10.09
C THR A 92 -3.14 0.51 -11.33
N ALA A 93 -3.95 0.09 -12.30
CA ALA A 93 -4.23 0.92 -13.48
C ALA A 93 -4.95 2.24 -13.12
N GLU A 94 -5.88 2.19 -12.17
CA GLU A 94 -6.56 3.38 -11.66
C GLU A 94 -5.65 4.26 -10.81
N PHE A 95 -4.79 3.66 -9.98
CA PHE A 95 -3.78 4.39 -9.21
C PHE A 95 -2.85 5.17 -10.14
N ASP A 96 -2.37 4.53 -11.21
CA ASP A 96 -1.59 5.16 -12.26
C ASP A 96 -2.31 6.34 -12.91
N ARG A 97 -3.60 6.18 -13.19
CA ARG A 97 -4.44 7.26 -13.73
C ARG A 97 -4.53 8.44 -12.75
N ARG A 98 -4.75 8.17 -11.46
CA ARG A 98 -4.82 9.20 -10.41
C ARG A 98 -3.49 9.92 -10.22
N VAL A 99 -2.37 9.19 -10.20
CA VAL A 99 -1.02 9.77 -10.13
C VAL A 99 -0.76 10.70 -11.33
N ARG A 100 -1.08 10.27 -12.55
CA ARG A 100 -0.95 11.13 -13.74
C ARG A 100 -1.80 12.41 -13.64
N ALA A 101 -2.99 12.32 -13.06
CA ALA A 101 -3.88 13.47 -12.86
C ALA A 101 -3.34 14.50 -11.86
N LEU A 102 -2.40 14.14 -10.98
CA LEU A 102 -1.72 15.08 -10.07
C LEU A 102 -0.70 16.00 -10.78
N GLY A 103 -0.45 15.76 -12.07
CA GLY A 103 0.36 16.61 -12.93
C GLY A 103 1.82 16.17 -13.07
N PRO A 104 2.55 16.72 -14.06
CA PRO A 104 3.89 16.28 -14.44
C PRO A 104 4.96 16.51 -13.36
N GLY A 105 4.73 17.45 -12.43
CA GLY A 105 5.65 17.73 -11.31
C GLY A 105 5.66 16.66 -10.23
N PHE A 106 4.63 15.80 -10.16
CA PHE A 106 4.43 14.87 -9.05
C PHE A 106 5.62 13.93 -8.84
N GLY A 107 6.22 13.41 -9.91
CA GLY A 107 7.40 12.55 -9.78
C GLY A 107 8.62 13.25 -9.18
N ALA A 108 8.76 14.57 -9.38
CA ALA A 108 9.81 15.35 -8.72
C ALA A 108 9.51 15.55 -7.23
N ASP A 109 8.24 15.78 -6.89
CA ASP A 109 7.79 15.90 -5.50
C ASP A 109 8.03 14.61 -4.72
N VAL A 110 7.76 13.44 -5.32
CA VAL A 110 8.05 12.12 -4.74
C VAL A 110 9.53 11.95 -4.45
N ARG A 111 10.41 12.29 -5.41
CA ARG A 111 11.87 12.21 -5.19
C ARG A 111 12.36 13.15 -4.10
N LEU A 112 11.80 14.36 -4.02
CA LEU A 112 12.14 15.30 -2.95
C LEU A 112 11.66 14.77 -1.60
N PHE A 113 10.42 14.31 -1.54
CA PHE A 113 9.83 13.71 -0.35
C PHE A 113 10.66 12.54 0.17
N ALA A 114 11.02 11.59 -0.68
CA ALA A 114 11.86 10.44 -0.32
C ALA A 114 13.20 10.88 0.32
N LYS A 115 13.89 11.87 -0.28
CA LYS A 115 15.14 12.42 0.28
C LYS A 115 14.97 13.09 1.64
N VAL A 116 13.86 13.80 1.84
CA VAL A 116 13.57 14.44 3.13
C VAL A 116 13.19 13.37 4.16
N ASN A 117 12.38 12.39 3.77
CA ASN A 117 11.95 11.30 4.62
C ASN A 117 13.12 10.39 5.04
N ASP A 118 14.13 10.21 4.18
CA ASP A 118 15.36 9.50 4.55
C ASP A 118 16.13 10.19 5.66
N ARG A 119 16.21 11.53 5.64
CA ARG A 119 16.78 12.29 6.77
C ARG A 119 15.91 12.20 8.01
N PHE A 120 14.59 12.20 7.84
CA PHE A 120 13.65 12.00 8.93
C PHE A 120 13.85 10.64 9.63
N GLN A 121 14.19 9.58 8.89
CA GLN A 121 14.47 8.27 9.49
C GLN A 121 15.56 8.34 10.56
N HIS A 122 16.65 9.07 10.29
CA HIS A 122 17.76 9.17 11.23
C HIS A 122 17.35 9.88 12.52
N VAL A 123 16.55 10.94 12.42
CA VAL A 123 16.02 11.64 13.59
C VAL A 123 15.05 10.75 14.37
N ALA A 124 14.14 10.06 13.68
CA ALA A 124 13.20 9.13 14.29
C ALA A 124 13.93 8.01 15.05
N GLU A 125 14.99 7.45 14.45
CA GLU A 125 15.82 6.42 15.06
C GLU A 125 16.49 6.92 16.36
N MET A 126 17.12 8.11 16.34
CA MET A 126 17.73 8.70 17.54
C MET A 126 16.70 8.94 18.66
N VAL A 127 15.51 9.42 18.30
CA VAL A 127 14.42 9.65 19.27
C VAL A 127 13.96 8.33 19.88
N ASN A 128 13.79 7.28 19.06
CA ASN A 128 13.37 5.96 19.53
C ASN A 128 14.43 5.32 20.44
N GLN A 129 15.72 5.42 20.09
CA GLN A 129 16.82 4.95 20.93
C GLN A 129 16.82 5.63 22.30
N ARG A 130 16.64 6.96 22.33
CA ARG A 130 16.56 7.72 23.57
C ARG A 130 15.33 7.38 24.41
N ALA A 131 14.22 7.08 23.75
CA ALA A 131 12.95 6.73 24.40
C ALA A 131 12.87 5.25 24.84
N GLY A 132 13.88 4.44 24.53
CA GLY A 132 13.86 3.00 24.82
C GLY A 132 12.78 2.24 24.03
N VAL A 133 12.35 2.76 22.89
CA VAL A 133 11.37 2.10 22.02
C VAL A 133 12.08 0.98 21.28
N GLU A 134 11.87 -0.26 21.72
CA GLU A 134 12.34 -1.43 20.98
C GLU A 134 11.54 -1.59 19.69
N GLN A 135 12.23 -1.88 18.57
CA GLN A 135 11.56 -2.41 17.40
C GLN A 135 11.04 -3.80 17.75
N GLY A 136 9.74 -3.90 18.04
CA GLY A 136 9.10 -5.17 18.30
C GLY A 136 9.37 -6.14 17.14
N ALA A 137 9.74 -7.38 17.46
CA ALA A 137 9.87 -8.43 16.47
C ALA A 137 8.56 -8.49 15.67
N ILE A 138 8.64 -8.52 14.34
CA ILE A 138 7.49 -8.87 13.50
C ILE A 138 7.22 -10.34 13.79
N LEU A 139 6.43 -10.61 14.83
CA LEU A 139 5.82 -11.90 15.02
C LEU A 139 4.85 -12.05 13.86
N ASN A 140 5.30 -12.68 12.77
CA ASN A 140 4.38 -13.18 11.76
C ASN A 140 3.40 -14.06 12.52
N ALA A 141 2.16 -13.58 12.70
CA ALA A 141 1.09 -14.41 13.18
C ALA A 141 1.02 -15.59 12.20
N LYS A 142 1.22 -16.79 12.76
CA LYS A 142 1.13 -18.06 12.04
C LYS A 142 -0.18 -18.16 11.26
#